data_AF-A0A416JXF2-F1
#
_entry.id   AF-A0A416JXF2-F1
#
_cell.length_a   1.000
_cell.length_b   1.000
_cell.length_c   1.000
_cell.angle_alpha   90.00
_cell.angle_beta   90.00
_cell.angle_gamma   90.00
#
_symmetry.space_group_name_H-M   'P 1'
#
loop_
_entity.id
_entity.type
_entity.pdbx_description
1 polymer ?
#
loop_
_entity_poly.entity_id
_entity_poly.type
_entity_poly.pdbx_seq_one_letter_code
_entity_poly.pdbx_strand_id
1 'polypeptide(L)' 'MGQKDTTEKLLMDYNDVFADIVNGLLCKGEQVVQPCDLVMSQPISQYKADGKIHEMERDVCNYWKPGNV' A
#
# COMPACT_ATOMS: atom_id res chain seq x y z
N MET A 1 -2.73 -15.99 9.03
CA MET A 1 -3.20 -15.12 7.94
C MET A 1 -4.21 -15.91 7.15
N GLY A 2 -5.49 -15.61 7.34
CA GLY A 2 -6.60 -16.33 6.72
C GLY A 2 -6.82 -15.85 5.28
N GLN A 3 -7.57 -16.60 4.47
CA GLN A 3 -7.91 -16.28 3.07
C GLN A 3 -8.41 -14.83 2.85
N LYS A 4 -8.96 -14.21 3.90
CA LYS A 4 -9.43 -12.82 3.92
C LYS A 4 -8.31 -11.78 3.83
N ASP A 5 -7.16 -12.04 4.48
CA ASP A 5 -6.00 -11.15 4.45
C ASP A 5 -5.39 -11.06 3.04
N THR A 6 -5.42 -12.15 2.27
CA THR A 6 -4.81 -12.19 0.93
C THR A 6 -5.59 -11.36 -0.09
N THR A 7 -6.93 -11.44 -0.08
CA THR A 7 -7.76 -10.71 -1.04
C THR A 7 -7.75 -9.21 -0.76
N GLU A 8 -7.87 -8.81 0.50
CA GLU A 8 -7.80 -7.39 0.90
C GLU A 8 -6.43 -6.80 0.55
N LYS A 9 -5.34 -7.53 0.82
CA LYS A 9 -3.98 -7.14 0.44
C LYS A 9 -3.84 -6.94 -1.07
N LEU A 10 -4.31 -7.91 -1.87
CA LEU A 10 -4.27 -7.84 -3.33
C LEU A 10 -5.08 -6.65 -3.87
N LEU A 11 -6.25 -6.37 -3.30
CA LEU A 11 -7.08 -5.26 -3.75
C LEU A 11 -6.44 -3.91 -3.41
N MET A 12 -5.81 -3.78 -2.24
CA MET A 12 -5.11 -2.56 -1.83
C MET A 12 -3.83 -2.29 -2.64
N ASP A 13 -3.29 -3.27 -3.36
CA ASP A 13 -2.19 -3.07 -4.31
C ASP A 13 -2.62 -2.30 -5.56
N TYR A 14 -3.93 -2.17 -5.83
CA TYR A 14 -4.42 -1.33 -6.93
C TYR A 14 -4.67 0.09 -6.42
N ASN A 15 -3.97 1.06 -7.01
CA ASN A 15 -4.03 2.47 -6.58
C ASN A 15 -5.45 3.07 -6.63
N ASP A 16 -6.30 2.63 -7.55
CA ASP A 16 -7.70 3.08 -7.66
C ASP A 16 -8.53 2.60 -6.48
N VAL A 17 -8.45 1.30 -6.16
CA VAL A 17 -9.11 0.71 -4.99
C VAL A 17 -8.57 1.32 -3.70
N PHE A 18 -7.25 1.51 -3.58
CA PHE A 18 -6.64 2.16 -2.43
C PHE A 18 -7.14 3.60 -2.26
N ALA A 19 -7.19 4.37 -3.35
CA ALA A 19 -7.71 5.74 -3.33
C ALA A 19 -9.19 5.78 -2.94
N ASP A 20 -10.02 4.87 -3.44
CA ASP A 20 -11.44 4.78 -3.09
C ASP A 20 -11.65 4.46 -1.60
N ILE A 21 -10.85 3.52 -1.06
CA ILE A 21 -10.88 3.20 0.38
C ILE A 21 -10.52 4.44 1.20
N VAL A 22 -9.44 5.15 0.85
CA VAL A 22 -9.00 6.35 1.56
C VAL A 22 -10.03 7.47 1.46
N ASN A 23 -10.53 7.75 0.25
CA ASN A 23 -11.50 8.81 0.02
C ASN A 23 -12.82 8.52 0.74
N GLY A 24 -13.29 7.26 0.72
CA GLY A 24 -14.50 6.84 1.40
C GLY A 24 -14.40 6.89 2.92
N LEU A 25 -13.30 6.39 3.49
CA LEU A 25 -13.14 6.27 4.95
C LEU A 25 -12.61 7.54 5.61
N LEU A 26 -11.68 8.24 4.96
CA LEU A 26 -10.94 9.37 5.55
C LEU A 26 -11.35 10.72 4.97
N CYS A 27 -11.81 10.76 3.72
CA CYS A 27 -12.23 12.01 3.06
C CYS A 27 -13.75 12.16 2.94
N LYS A 28 -14.53 11.39 3.71
CA LYS A 28 -16.00 11.46 3.75
C LYS A 28 -16.66 11.28 2.38
N GLY A 29 -16.03 10.53 1.49
CA GLY A 29 -16.48 10.30 0.11
C GLY A 29 -16.08 11.39 -0.88
N GLU A 30 -15.33 12.42 -0.47
CA GLU A 30 -14.77 13.41 -1.39
C GLU A 30 -13.54 12.84 -2.11
N GLN A 31 -13.43 13.12 -3.41
CA GLN A 31 -12.34 12.59 -4.25
C GLN A 31 -11.07 13.45 -4.09
N VAL A 32 -10.38 13.28 -2.96
CA VAL A 32 -9.19 14.05 -2.59
C VAL A 32 -7.90 13.38 -3.07
N VAL A 33 -7.77 12.07 -2.85
CA VAL A 33 -6.62 11.27 -3.30
C VAL A 33 -6.89 10.75 -4.70
N GLN A 34 -5.99 11.07 -5.64
CA GLN A 34 -6.05 10.55 -7.01
C GLN A 34 -5.14 9.33 -7.16
N PRO A 35 -5.56 8.29 -7.90
CA PRO A 35 -4.74 7.07 -8.09
C PRO A 35 -3.37 7.33 -8.72
N CYS A 36 -3.25 8.37 -9.56
CA CYS A 36 -2.00 8.78 -10.20
C CYS A 36 -1.00 9.46 -9.24
N ASP A 37 -1.47 9.90 -8.07
CA ASP A 37 -0.65 10.54 -7.04
C ASP A 37 -0.06 9.53 -6.04
N LEU A 38 -0.48 8.26 -6.13
CA LEU A 38 -0.03 7.17 -5.26
C LEU A 38 1.16 6.43 -5.87
N VAL A 39 2.18 6.19 -5.04
CA VAL A 39 3.34 5.36 -5.39
C VAL A 39 3.39 4.16 -4.47
N MET A 40 3.25 2.98 -5.05
CA MET A 40 3.42 1.73 -4.33
C MET A 40 4.83 1.58 -3.77
N SER A 41 4.92 1.30 -2.48
CA SER A 41 6.11 0.76 -1.86
C SER A 41 6.25 -0.71 -2.20
N GLN A 42 7.47 -1.20 -2.45
CA GLN A 42 7.71 -2.63 -2.58
C GLN A 42 7.38 -3.32 -1.25
N PRO A 43 6.46 -4.32 -1.23
CA PRO A 43 6.07 -5.01 0.00
C PRO A 43 7.14 -6.02 0.47
N ILE A 44 8.13 -6.33 -0.38
CA ILE A 44 9.25 -7.21 -0.02
C ILE A 44 10.48 -6.34 0.18
N SER A 45 10.98 -6.29 1.42
CA SER A 45 12.28 -5.71 1.71
C SER A 45 13.32 -6.83 1.82
N GLN A 46 14.42 -6.68 1.08
CA GLN A 46 15.56 -7.59 1.13
C GLN A 46 16.76 -6.83 1.70
N TYR A 47 17.42 -7.39 2.71
CA TYR A 47 18.67 -6.83 3.21
C TYR A 47 19.70 -7.92 3.48
N LYS A 48 20.98 -7.57 3.35
CA LYS A 48 22.10 -8.49 3.59
C LYS A 48 22.74 -8.18 4.93
N ALA A 49 22.69 -9.12 5.85
CA ALA A 49 23.35 -9.07 7.14
C ALA A 49 23.96 -10.45 7.45
N ASP A 50 25.12 -10.47 8.13
CA ASP A 50 25.80 -11.70 8.54
C ASP A 50 26.07 -12.71 7.40
N GLY A 51 26.31 -12.19 6.19
CA GLY A 51 26.56 -13.01 5.00
C GLY A 51 25.33 -13.71 4.42
N LYS A 52 24.12 -13.48 4.96
CA LYS A 52 22.85 -14.05 4.48
C LYS A 52 21.92 -12.95 3.93
N ILE A 53 21.05 -13.35 3.00
CA ILE A 53 19.95 -12.51 2.53
C ILE A 53 18.76 -12.79 3.45
N HIS A 54 18.19 -11.72 3.98
CA HIS A 54 16.95 -11.75 4.77
C HIS A 54 15.84 -11.12 3.96
N GLU A 55 14.70 -11.80 3.88
CA GLU A 55 13.49 -11.27 3.27
C GLU A 55 12.46 -10.99 4.35
N MET A 56 11.82 -9.83 4.26
CA MET A 56 10.71 -9.45 5.14
C MET A 56 9.55 -8.99 4.28
N GLU A 57 8.44 -9.71 4.38
CA GLU A 57 7.15 -9.31 3.84
C GLU A 57 6.55 -8.22 4.73
N ARG A 58 6.19 -7.09 4.12
CA ARG A 58 5.55 -5.94 4.74
C ARG A 58 4.09 -5.85 4.31
N ASP A 59 3.33 -5.07 5.05
CA ASP A 59 1.97 -4.67 4.66
C ASP A 59 2.01 -3.71 3.46
N VAL A 60 0.86 -3.56 2.80
CA VAL A 60 0.69 -2.66 1.65
C VAL A 60 0.88 -1.22 2.10
N CYS A 61 1.72 -0.48 1.37
CA CYS A 61 1.99 0.92 1.65
C CYS A 61 2.06 1.69 0.34
N ASN A 62 1.28 2.77 0.25
CA ASN A 62 1.29 3.71 -0.87
C ASN A 62 1.66 5.10 -0.36
N TYR A 63 2.65 5.73 -1.00
CA TYR A 63 3.04 7.12 -0.72
C TYR A 63 2.19 8.08 -1.54
N TRP A 64 1.66 9.12 -0.91
CA TRP A 64 0.86 10.16 -1.58
C TRP A 64 1.71 11.41 -1.84
N LYS A 65 2.12 11.60 -3.11
CA LYS A 65 3.11 12.64 -3.47
C LYS A 65 2.71 14.07 -3.07
N PRO A 66 1.48 14.55 -3.32
CA PRO A 66 1.07 15.90 -2.94
C PRO A 66 0.93 16.09 -1.43
N GLY A 67 0.62 15.01 -0.71
CA GLY A 67 0.42 15.04 0.74
C GLY A 67 1.72 15.06 1.55
N ASN A 68 2.86 14.69 0.94
CA ASN A 68 4.12 14.44 1.66
C ASN A 68 3.98 13.39 2.79
N VAL A 69 3.09 12.40 2.60
CA VAL A 69 2.82 11.29 3.52
C VAL A 69 3.03 9.96 2.81
#